data_AF-A0A3D2JQK7-F1
#
_entry.id   AF-A0A3D2JQK7-F1
#
_cell.length_a   1.000
_cell.length_b   1.000
_cell.length_c   1.000
_cell.angle_alpha   90.00
_cell.angle_beta   90.00
_cell.angle_gamma   90.00
#
_symmetry.space_group_name_H-M   'P 1'
#
loop_
_entity.id
_entity.type
_entity.pdbx_description
1 polymer ?
#
loop_
_entity_poly.entity_id
_entity_poly.type
_entity_poly.pdbx_seq_one_letter_code
_entity_poly.pdbx_strand_id
1 'polypeptide(L)' 'MALQPGTQAPDFTLDSHMGQVKLSDLRGKNVVVGFHPTSFTGR' A
#
# COMPACT_ATOMS: atom_id res chain seq x y z
N MET A 1 12.33 -7.43 11.47
CA MET A 1 13.03 -6.12 11.42
C MET A 1 12.07 -5.12 10.79
N ALA A 2 11.86 -3.95 11.39
CA ALA A 2 10.91 -2.95 10.88
C ALA A 2 11.55 -2.09 9.77
N LEU A 3 10.74 -1.58 8.84
CA LEU A 3 11.18 -0.60 7.84
C LEU A 3 11.73 0.65 8.54
N GLN A 4 12.83 1.18 8.03
CA GLN A 4 13.46 2.40 8.54
C GLN A 4 13.17 3.59 7.62
N PRO A 5 13.11 4.83 8.13
CA PRO A 5 13.07 6.01 7.28
C PRO A 5 14.20 6.01 6.24
N GLY A 6 13.90 6.40 5.00
CA GLY A 6 14.84 6.36 3.88
C GLY A 6 14.97 5.00 3.19
N THR A 7 14.40 3.92 3.75
CA THR A 7 14.32 2.64 3.05
C THR A 7 13.45 2.80 1.80
N GLN A 8 13.98 2.42 0.63
CA GLN A 8 13.19 2.44 -0.58
C GLN A 8 12.00 1.47 -0.46
N ALA A 9 10.80 1.97 -0.74
CA ALA A 9 9.61 1.14 -0.73
C ALA A 9 9.73 0.01 -1.78
N PRO A 10 9.42 -1.25 -1.42
CA PRO A 10 9.42 -2.35 -2.37
C PRO A 10 8.33 -2.13 -3.42
N ASP A 11 8.62 -2.46 -4.67
CA ASP A 11 7.60 -2.44 -5.72
C ASP A 11 6.78 -3.74 -5.64
N PHE A 12 5.46 -3.61 -5.61
CA PHE A 12 4.54 -4.74 -5.52
C PHE A 12 3.24 -4.43 -6.27
N THR A 13 2.53 -5.49 -6.64
CA THR A 13 1.20 -5.43 -7.25
C THR A 13 0.20 -6.07 -6.30
N LEU A 14 -0.92 -5.39 -6.04
CA LEU A 14 -2.04 -5.91 -5.25
C LEU A 14 -3.29 -6.02 -6.11
N ASP A 15 -4.10 -7.05 -5.85
CA ASP A 15 -5.45 -7.13 -6.37
C ASP A 15 -6.37 -6.20 -5.57
N SER A 16 -7.27 -5.52 -6.26
CA SER A 16 -8.32 -4.69 -5.68
C SER A 16 -9.66 -4.98 -6.32
N HIS A 17 -10.73 -4.45 -5.75
CA HIS A 17 -12.08 -4.54 -6.32
C HIS A 17 -12.22 -3.83 -7.68
N MET A 18 -11.26 -3.02 -8.10
CA MET A 18 -11.23 -2.31 -9.38
C MET A 18 -10.20 -2.88 -10.37
N GLY A 19 -9.56 -4.01 -10.03
CA GLY A 19 -8.44 -4.57 -10.79
C GLY A 19 -7.11 -4.46 -10.05
N GLN A 20 -6.00 -4.62 -10.76
CA GLN A 20 -4.67 -4.63 -10.16
C GLN A 20 -4.09 -3.23 -9.99
N VAL A 21 -3.38 -3.02 -8.88
CA VAL A 21 -2.66 -1.78 -8.59
C VAL A 21 -1.21 -2.09 -8.33
N LYS A 22 -0.30 -1.44 -9.06
CA LYS A 22 1.15 -1.53 -8.85
C LYS A 22 1.66 -0.27 -8.17
N LEU A 23 2.48 -0.42 -7.12
CA LEU A 23 2.96 0.73 -6.35
C LEU A 23 3.75 1.72 -7.21
N SER A 24 4.57 1.22 -8.16
CA SER A 24 5.34 2.08 -9.07
C SER A 24 4.50 3.02 -9.91
N ASP A 25 3.26 2.67 -10.18
CA ASP A 25 2.38 3.44 -11.07
C ASP A 25 1.86 4.71 -10.38
N LEU A 26 1.98 4.76 -9.05
CA LEU A 26 1.61 5.91 -8.22
C LEU A 26 2.79 6.88 -7.95
N ARG A 27 3.96 6.66 -8.54
CA ARG A 27 5.13 7.54 -8.39
C ARG A 27 4.81 8.98 -8.82
N GLY A 28 5.49 9.94 -8.20
CA GLY A 28 5.23 11.38 -8.39
C GLY A 28 4.12 11.94 -7.49
N LYS A 29 3.52 11.11 -6.63
CA LYS A 29 2.57 11.50 -5.59
C LYS A 29 3.11 11.11 -4.21
N ASN A 30 2.62 11.77 -3.16
CA ASN A 30 2.78 11.27 -1.79
C ASN A 30 1.82 10.11 -1.57
N VAL A 31 2.34 8.93 -1.23
CA VAL A 31 1.56 7.69 -1.07
C VAL A 31 1.68 7.20 0.37
N VAL A 32 0.54 6.88 0.99
CA VAL A 32 0.45 6.27 2.32
C VAL A 32 -0.16 4.88 2.18
N VAL A 33 0.50 3.87 2.75
CA VAL A 33 0.03 2.48 2.76
C VAL A 33 -0.45 2.13 4.17
N GLY A 34 -1.70 1.68 4.28
CA GLY A 34 -2.30 1.24 5.54
C GLY A 34 -2.89 -0.15 5.41
N PHE A 35 -2.78 -0.95 6.48
CA PHE A 35 -3.37 -2.29 6.57
C PHE A 35 -4.39 -2.29 7.71
N HIS A 36 -5.53 -2.94 7.49
CA HIS A 36 -6.53 -3.19 8.53
C HIS A 36 -6.86 -4.69 8.58
N PRO A 37 -7.24 -5.26 9.74
CA PRO A 37 -7.44 -6.70 9.87
C PRO A 37 -8.60 -7.21 9.02
N THR A 38 -9.75 -6.54 9.10
CA THR A 38 -10.97 -6.88 8.38
C THR A 38 -11.80 -5.62 8.12
N SER A 39 -12.62 -5.65 7.08
CA SER A 39 -13.59 -4.59 6.77
C SER A 39 -14.82 -4.69 7.68
N PHE A 40 -15.61 -3.59 7.78
CA PHE A 40 -16.89 -3.53 8.51
C PHE A 40 -16.80 -3.82 10.03
N THR A 41 -15.72 -3.38 10.67
CA THR A 41 -15.48 -3.57 12.12
C THR A 41 -15.82 -2.33 12.98
N GLY A 42 -16.39 -1.29 12.37
CA GLY A 42 -16.87 -0.10 13.09
C GLY A 42 -18.07 -0.45 13.99
N ARG A 43 -18.18 0.25 15.13
CA ARG A 43 -19.23 0.06 16.13
C ARG A 43 -20.23 1.21 16.12
#